data_AF-A0A9D4C0A4-F1
#
_entry.id   AF-A0A9D4C0A4-F1
#
_cell.length_a   1.000
_cell.length_b   1.000
_cell.length_c   1.000
_cell.angle_alpha   90.00
_cell.angle_beta   90.00
_cell.angle_gamma   90.00
#
_symmetry.space_group_name_H-M   'P 1'
#
loop_
_entity.id
_entity.type
_entity.pdbx_description
1 polymer ?
#
loop_
_entity_poly.entity_id
_entity_poly.type
_entity_poly.pdbx_seq_one_letter_code
_entity_poly.pdbx_strand_id
1 'polypeptide(L)'
;MPKECNRVFCFTVHRCVVSPTGDKLYVTNPSKHKLLTLARDGCVIAIFADLELISPTSVHVTPAGQVLVSGGDSHTILQIDSKGIRKLATLATGRGWDSGTMVSLLQQQYCFHYCWTV
;
A
#
# COMPACT_ATOMS: atom_id res chain seq x y z
N MET A 1 -20.26 -24.00 -3.97
CA MET A 1 -20.65 -23.08 -2.89
C MET A 1 -20.00 -21.73 -3.19
N PRO A 2 -20.75 -20.61 -3.29
CA PRO A 2 -20.13 -19.30 -3.48
C PRO A 2 -19.34 -18.95 -2.20
N LYS A 3 -18.09 -18.50 -2.35
CA LYS A 3 -17.30 -18.03 -1.22
C LYS A 3 -17.97 -16.77 -0.69
N GLU A 4 -18.35 -16.76 0.59
CA GLU A 4 -18.85 -15.55 1.24
C GLU A 4 -17.80 -14.43 1.09
N CYS A 5 -18.19 -13.39 0.38
CA CYS A 5 -17.32 -12.27 0.08
C CYS A 5 -17.40 -11.29 1.24
N ASN A 6 -16.38 -11.26 2.09
CA ASN A 6 -16.22 -10.22 3.11
C ASN A 6 -15.92 -8.88 2.42
N ARG A 7 -16.96 -8.20 1.96
CA ARG A 7 -16.88 -6.84 1.43
C ARG A 7 -16.67 -5.90 2.62
N VAL A 8 -15.50 -5.27 2.68
CA VAL A 8 -15.22 -4.28 3.72
C VAL A 8 -15.84 -2.94 3.35
N PHE A 9 -16.73 -2.46 4.20
CA PHE A 9 -17.12 -1.05 4.24
C PHE A 9 -16.00 -0.27 4.91
N CYS A 10 -15.13 0.33 4.10
CA CYS A 10 -14.05 1.17 4.59
C CYS A 10 -14.59 2.58 4.84
N PHE A 11 -14.56 3.06 6.09
CA PHE A 11 -15.06 4.40 6.46
C PHE A 11 -14.28 5.54 5.80
N THR A 12 -13.03 5.31 5.40
CA THR A 12 -12.24 6.28 4.63
C THR A 12 -11.20 5.53 3.80
N VAL A 13 -11.29 5.64 2.48
CA VAL A 13 -10.25 5.16 1.56
C VAL A 13 -9.45 6.37 1.09
N HIS A 14 -8.15 6.39 1.37
CA HIS A 14 -7.28 7.46 0.86
C HIS A 14 -6.70 7.12 -0.50
N ARG A 15 -6.17 5.91 -0.67
CA ARG A 15 -5.51 5.50 -1.90
C ARG A 15 -5.73 4.03 -2.18
N CYS A 16 -5.79 3.68 -3.46
CA CYS A 16 -5.76 2.30 -3.92
C CYS A 16 -4.82 2.13 -5.12
N VAL A 17 -4.33 0.91 -5.32
CA VAL A 17 -3.47 0.54 -6.45
C VAL A 17 -3.73 -0.92 -6.84
N VAL A 18 -3.62 -1.23 -8.14
CA VAL A 18 -3.84 -2.57 -8.70
C VAL A 18 -2.49 -3.30 -8.79
N SER A 19 -2.48 -4.63 -8.58
CA SER A 19 -1.30 -5.45 -8.85
C SER A 19 -0.90 -5.42 -10.35
N PRO A 20 0.36 -5.66 -10.71
CA PRO A 20 0.79 -5.72 -12.12
C PRO A 20 0.00 -6.73 -12.96
N THR A 21 -0.46 -7.81 -12.33
CA THR A 21 -1.26 -8.88 -12.93
C THR A 21 -2.76 -8.56 -13.00
N GLY A 22 -3.23 -7.48 -12.36
CA GLY A 22 -4.64 -7.08 -12.36
C GLY A 22 -5.56 -7.93 -11.46
N ASP A 23 -5.02 -8.89 -10.71
CA ASP A 23 -5.80 -9.83 -9.90
C ASP A 23 -6.11 -9.32 -8.48
N LYS A 24 -5.39 -8.28 -8.02
CA LYS A 24 -5.52 -7.74 -6.67
C LYS A 24 -5.60 -6.22 -6.66
N LEU A 25 -6.29 -5.69 -5.66
CA LEU A 25 -6.34 -4.28 -5.33
C LEU A 25 -5.83 -4.07 -3.90
N TYR A 26 -4.88 -3.16 -3.71
CA TYR A 26 -4.40 -2.77 -2.39
C TYR A 26 -5.02 -1.43 -2.02
N VAL A 27 -5.58 -1.33 -0.81
CA VAL A 27 -6.35 -0.17 -0.37
C VAL A 27 -5.89 0.25 1.01
N THR A 28 -5.51 1.52 1.16
CA THR A 28 -5.16 2.08 2.47
C THR A 28 -6.41 2.44 3.26
N ASN A 29 -6.43 2.05 4.53
CA ASN A 29 -7.44 2.41 5.51
C ASN A 29 -6.77 3.15 6.68
N PRO A 30 -6.64 4.49 6.58
CA PRO A 30 -5.96 5.30 7.58
C PRO A 30 -6.64 5.23 8.95
N SER A 31 -7.98 5.30 8.98
CA SER A 31 -8.78 5.25 10.21
C SER A 31 -8.61 3.96 11.02
N LYS A 32 -8.18 2.87 10.38
CA LYS A 32 -7.95 1.57 11.03
C LYS A 32 -6.49 1.15 11.03
N HIS A 33 -5.57 2.00 10.57
CA HIS A 33 -4.14 1.72 10.50
C HIS A 33 -3.83 0.41 9.75
N LYS A 34 -4.52 0.22 8.62
CA LYS A 34 -4.51 -1.05 7.87
C LYS A 34 -4.29 -0.84 6.37
N LEU A 35 -3.67 -1.82 5.75
CA LEU A 35 -3.71 -2.04 4.31
C LEU A 35 -4.60 -3.25 4.03
N LEU A 36 -5.57 -3.09 3.15
CA LEU A 36 -6.45 -4.17 2.71
C LEU A 36 -5.97 -4.67 1.34
N THR A 37 -5.95 -5.98 1.15
CA THR A 37 -5.80 -6.60 -0.17
C THR A 37 -7.13 -7.21 -0.55
N LEU A 38 -7.67 -6.76 -1.68
CA LEU A 38 -8.89 -7.27 -2.27
C LEU A 38 -8.54 -8.10 -3.50
N ALA A 39 -9.30 -9.16 -3.75
CA ALA A 39 -9.33 -9.79 -5.06
C ALA A 39 -10.08 -8.89 -6.07
N ARG A 40 -9.92 -9.20 -7.37
CA ARG A 40 -10.58 -8.46 -8.46
C ARG A 40 -12.12 -8.34 -8.34
N ASP A 41 -12.75 -9.24 -7.60
CA ASP A 41 -14.19 -9.26 -7.33
C ASP A 41 -14.61 -8.39 -6.13
N GLY A 42 -13.64 -7.71 -5.51
CA GLY A 42 -13.84 -6.85 -4.35
C GLY A 42 -13.84 -7.58 -3.01
N CYS A 43 -13.60 -8.88 -2.97
CA CYS A 43 -13.52 -9.61 -1.71
C CYS A 43 -12.18 -9.37 -1.02
N VAL A 44 -12.21 -9.05 0.29
CA VAL A 44 -10.96 -8.93 1.05
C VAL A 44 -10.32 -10.30 1.22
N ILE A 45 -9.10 -10.43 0.74
CA ILE A 45 -8.29 -11.66 0.78
C ILE A 45 -7.09 -11.56 1.72
N ALA A 46 -6.68 -10.35 2.11
CA ALA A 46 -5.70 -10.14 3.17
C ALA A 46 -5.90 -8.77 3.86
N ILE A 47 -5.42 -8.69 5.10
CA ILE A 47 -5.34 -7.46 5.87
C ILE A 47 -3.96 -7.41 6.50
N PHE A 48 -3.23 -6.35 6.22
CA PHE A 48 -1.95 -6.06 6.83
C PHE A 48 -2.07 -4.94 7.86
N ALA A 49 -1.48 -5.16 9.03
CA ALA A 49 -1.32 -4.20 10.10
C ALA A 49 0.07 -4.41 10.73
N ASP A 50 0.72 -3.31 11.11
CA ASP A 50 2.05 -3.31 11.72
C ASP A 50 2.16 -2.08 12.63
N LEU A 51 2.97 -2.16 13.68
CA LEU A 51 3.20 -1.03 14.59
C LEU A 51 3.83 0.17 13.87
N GLU A 52 4.55 -0.09 12.77
CA GLU A 52 5.14 0.93 11.91
C GLU A 52 4.22 1.34 10.75
N LEU A 53 2.93 0.98 10.77
CA LEU A 53 1.95 1.41 9.76
C LEU A 53 0.80 2.19 10.39
N ILE A 54 1.08 3.39 10.88
CA ILE A 54 0.05 4.25 11.48
C ILE A 54 -0.46 5.25 10.45
N SER A 55 -1.79 5.27 10.31
CA SER A 55 -2.54 6.14 9.39
C SER A 55 -1.97 6.11 7.96
N PRO A 56 -2.06 4.99 7.23
CA PRO A 56 -1.48 4.88 5.90
C PRO A 56 -2.10 5.85 4.89
N THR A 57 -1.27 6.62 4.20
CA THR A 57 -1.70 7.69 3.30
C THR A 57 -1.51 7.36 1.82
N SER A 58 -0.48 6.58 1.48
CA SER A 58 -0.18 6.19 0.09
C SER A 58 0.29 4.75 -0.02
N VAL A 59 0.00 4.13 -1.17
CA VAL A 59 0.39 2.76 -1.53
C VAL A 59 0.81 2.70 -3.01
N HIS A 60 1.83 1.89 -3.30
CA HIS A 60 2.33 1.61 -4.65
C HIS A 60 2.71 0.12 -4.78
N VAL A 61 2.78 -0.40 -6.01
CA VAL A 61 3.20 -1.78 -6.27
C VAL A 61 4.34 -1.77 -7.28
N THR A 62 5.42 -2.49 -6.99
CA THR A 62 6.53 -2.65 -7.91
C THR A 62 6.17 -3.62 -9.05
N PRO A 63 6.89 -3.62 -10.18
CA PRO A 63 6.67 -4.62 -11.24
C PRO A 63 6.82 -6.08 -10.76
N ALA A 64 7.65 -6.32 -9.74
CA ALA A 64 7.81 -7.62 -9.10
C ALA A 64 6.64 -7.99 -8.15
N GLY A 65 5.66 -7.09 -7.98
CA GLY A 65 4.47 -7.30 -7.17
C GLY A 65 4.63 -6.95 -5.69
N GLN A 66 5.77 -6.42 -5.26
CA GLN A 66 5.95 -5.98 -3.86
C GLN A 66 5.17 -4.71 -3.61
N VAL A 67 4.61 -4.57 -2.42
CA VAL A 67 3.77 -3.42 -2.07
C VAL A 67 4.57 -2.46 -1.20
N LEU A 68 4.59 -1.19 -1.59
CA LEU A 68 5.19 -0.11 -0.84
C LEU A 68 4.06 0.71 -0.23
N VAL A 69 4.06 0.86 1.09
CA VAL A 69 3.04 1.65 1.79
C VAL A 69 3.71 2.65 2.71
N SER A 70 3.15 3.85 2.76
CA SER A 70 3.59 4.91 3.66
C SER A 70 2.70 4.93 4.90
N GLY A 71 3.30 4.90 6.08
CA GLY A 71 2.61 5.20 7.34
C GLY A 71 2.73 6.71 7.62
N GLY A 72 1.61 7.43 7.54
CA GLY A 72 1.59 8.89 7.66
C GLY A 72 2.05 9.36 9.03
N ASP A 73 1.46 8.80 10.09
CA ASP A 73 1.72 9.21 11.47
C ASP A 73 2.94 8.49 12.06
N SER A 74 3.29 7.31 11.52
CA SER A 74 4.52 6.59 11.89
C SER A 74 5.75 7.09 11.13
N HIS A 75 5.56 7.97 10.13
CA HIS A 75 6.62 8.53 9.29
C HIS A 75 7.53 7.46 8.66
N THR A 76 6.92 6.37 8.19
CA THR A 76 7.64 5.19 7.69
C THR A 76 7.28 4.89 6.24
N ILE A 77 8.20 4.22 5.55
CA ILE A 77 7.90 3.51 4.30
C ILE A 77 8.17 2.03 4.54
N LEU A 78 7.12 1.22 4.37
CA LEU A 78 7.20 -0.22 4.53
C LEU A 78 7.15 -0.90 3.16
N GLN A 79 7.95 -1.95 3.03
CA GLN A 79 7.85 -2.91 1.94
C GLN A 79 7.15 -4.16 2.44
N ILE A 80 6.13 -4.60 1.71
CA ILE A 80 5.27 -5.73 2.03
C ILE A 80 5.32 -6.71 0.85
N ASP A 81 5.13 -7.99 1.14
CA ASP A 81 5.03 -9.02 0.12
C ASP A 81 3.86 -8.81 -0.84
N SER A 82 3.89 -9.53 -1.97
CA SER A 82 2.85 -9.47 -3.01
C SER A 82 1.53 -10.12 -2.61
N LYS A 83 1.43 -10.65 -1.39
CA LYS A 83 0.18 -11.13 -0.81
C LYS A 83 -0.46 -10.05 0.07
N GLY A 84 0.28 -9.00 0.43
CA GLY A 84 -0.15 -7.98 1.36
C GLY A 84 -0.35 -8.53 2.76
N ILE A 85 0.51 -9.46 3.20
CA ILE A 85 0.39 -10.14 4.50
C ILE A 85 1.63 -9.93 5.36
N ARG A 86 2.83 -9.86 4.75
CA ARG A 86 4.08 -9.85 5.50
C ARG A 86 4.92 -8.61 5.19
N LYS A 87 5.33 -7.89 6.23
CA LYS A 87 6.39 -6.88 6.15
C LYS A 87 7.69 -7.56 5.74
N LEU A 88 8.28 -7.12 4.65
CA LEU A 88 9.60 -7.55 4.18
C LEU A 88 10.70 -6.68 4.78
N ALA A 89 10.47 -5.37 4.81
CA ALA A 89 11.42 -4.40 5.34
C ALA A 89 10.75 -3.07 5.70
N THR A 90 11.41 -2.31 6.56
CA THR A 90 11.19 -0.87 6.71
C THR A 90 12.26 -0.18 5.88
N LEU A 91 11.84 0.48 4.80
CA LEU A 91 12.76 1.09 3.83
C LEU A 91 13.22 2.47 4.27
N ALA A 92 12.38 3.20 5.00
CA ALA A 92 12.71 4.52 5.50
C ALA A 92 11.93 4.81 6.79
N THR A 93 12.55 5.58 7.68
CA THR A 93 11.93 6.19 8.85
C THR A 93 12.27 7.67 8.89
N GLY A 94 11.28 8.51 9.16
CA GLY A 94 11.43 9.93 9.40
C GLY A 94 11.42 10.25 10.89
N ARG A 95 12.07 11.35 11.30
CA ARG A 95 11.93 11.91 12.65
C ARG A 95 11.04 13.15 12.58
N GLY A 96 9.80 13.00 13.04
CA GLY A 96 8.88 14.03 13.53
C GLY A 96 8.72 15.36 12.76
N TRP A 97 7.50 15.58 12.26
CA TRP A 97 6.82 16.86 12.00
C TRP A 97 7.47 17.81 10.97
N ASP A 98 7.63 17.35 9.74
CA ASP A 98 7.38 18.20 8.57
C ASP A 98 6.14 17.68 7.86
N SER A 99 5.10 18.50 7.90
CA SER A 99 3.81 18.21 7.28
C SER A 99 3.99 18.03 5.77
N GLY A 100 3.59 16.87 5.24
CA GLY A 100 3.00 16.82 3.91
C GLY A 100 3.80 16.28 2.72
N THR A 101 5.08 15.88 2.85
CA THR A 101 5.78 15.34 1.66
C THR A 101 6.81 14.26 1.98
N MET A 102 6.35 13.00 2.03
CA MET A 102 7.14 11.85 1.57
C MET A 102 6.51 11.33 0.27
N VAL A 103 6.39 12.22 -0.72
CA VAL A 103 6.00 11.89 -2.10
C VAL A 103 7.06 12.47 -3.01
N SER A 104 8.21 11.78 -3.15
CA SER A 104 9.11 12.06 -4.28
C SER A 104 10.22 11.03 -4.44
N LEU A 105 10.88 10.59 -3.36
CA LEU A 105 12.16 9.88 -3.52
C LEU A 105 12.06 8.51 -4.21
N LEU A 106 10.99 7.74 -3.98
CA LEU A 106 10.78 6.49 -4.72
C LEU A 106 10.09 6.71 -6.07
N GLN A 107 9.28 7.75 -6.21
CA GLN A 107 8.68 8.06 -7.52
C GLN A 107 9.78 8.54 -8.49
N GLN A 108 10.78 9.29 -8.04
CA GLN A 108 11.91 9.70 -8.87
C GLN A 108 12.83 8.52 -9.24
N GLN A 109 13.10 7.59 -8.32
CA GLN A 109 13.96 6.44 -8.64
C GLN A 109 13.30 5.42 -9.59
N TYR A 110 11.97 5.32 -9.59
CA TYR A 110 11.22 4.49 -10.56
C TYR A 110 10.71 5.26 -11.80
N CYS A 111 10.58 6.59 -11.76
CA CYS A 111 10.21 7.40 -12.94
C CYS A 111 11.36 7.55 -13.95
N PHE A 112 12.63 7.43 -13.55
CA PHE A 112 13.73 7.41 -14.53
C PHE A 112 13.82 6.09 -15.33
N HIS A 113 13.03 5.06 -15.01
CA HIS A 113 12.99 3.83 -15.82
C HIS A 113 11.83 3.76 -16.83
N TYR A 114 10.90 4.73 -16.80
CA TYR A 114 9.82 4.82 -17.78
C TYR A 114 9.75 6.24 -18.35
N CYS A 115 10.89 6.73 -18.84
CA CYS A 115 10.89 7.74 -19.90
C CYS A 115 10.57 7.01 -21.21
N TRP A 116 9.58 7.52 -21.93
CA TRP A 116 9.03 6.99 -23.15
C TRP A 116 10.11 6.57 -24.17
N THR A 117 10.03 5.32 -24.64
CA THR A 117 10.48 4.96 -25.98
C THR A 117 9.32 4.27 -26.70
N VAL A 118 8.49 5.10 -27.33
CA VAL A 118 7.91 4.84 -28.65
C VAL A 118 8.22 6.03 -29.53
#